data_AF-A0A397V117-F1
#
_entry.id   AF-A0A397V117-F1
#
_cell.length_a   1.000
_cell.length_b   1.000
_cell.length_c   1.000
_cell.angle_alpha   90.00
_cell.angle_beta   90.00
_cell.angle_gamma   90.00
#
_symmetry.space_group_name_H-M   'P 1'
#
loop_
_entity.id
_entity.type
_entity.pdbx_description
1 polymer ?
#
loop_
_entity_poly.entity_id
_entity_poly.type
_entity_poly.pdbx_seq_one_letter_code
_entity_poly.pdbx_strand_id
1 'polypeptide(L)'
;MRITREISSSNIDNNTFELYLAALETPCKFQKNQQLCEGKPVLRRLSRRDNSESTYFIGCTNWKIGEKYHRFMHISSDINIELLRNLFDA
;
A
#
# COMPACT_ATOMS: atom_id res chain seq x y z
N MET A 1 30.64 10.79 -13.51
CA MET A 1 29.47 10.23 -14.21
C MET A 1 28.29 11.17 -13.94
N ARG A 2 27.89 11.96 -14.94
CA ARG A 2 26.75 12.88 -14.84
C ARG A 2 25.48 12.04 -14.86
N ILE A 3 24.76 11.98 -13.74
CA ILE A 3 23.42 11.40 -13.71
C ILE A 3 22.46 12.55 -14.03
N THR A 4 22.37 12.90 -15.30
CA THR A 4 21.16 13.51 -15.85
C THR A 4 20.16 12.38 -16.02
N ARG A 5 19.42 12.06 -14.96
CA ARG A 5 18.16 11.33 -15.11
C ARG A 5 17.08 12.39 -15.27
N GLU A 6 16.60 12.48 -16.50
CA GLU A 6 15.43 13.25 -16.89
C GLU A 6 14.33 13.04 -15.85
N ILE A 7 14.00 14.10 -15.12
CA ILE A 7 12.81 14.20 -14.29
C ILE A 7 11.64 14.30 -15.28
N SER A 8 11.22 13.15 -15.81
CA SER A 8 9.95 13.00 -16.51
C SER A 8 9.35 11.60 -16.34
N SER A 9 9.69 10.89 -15.26
CA SER A 9 8.71 9.97 -14.69
C SER A 9 7.50 10.83 -14.31
N SER A 10 6.32 10.48 -14.80
CA SER A 10 5.10 11.20 -14.47
C SER A 10 5.00 11.37 -12.95
N ASN A 11 4.46 12.50 -12.46
CA ASN A 11 4.26 12.70 -11.01
C ASN A 11 3.58 11.48 -10.37
N ILE A 12 2.72 10.77 -11.11
CA ILE A 12 2.01 9.56 -10.67
C ILE A 12 2.97 8.41 -10.31
N ASP A 13 3.96 8.09 -11.13
CA ASP A 13 4.86 6.96 -10.83
C ASP A 13 5.78 7.27 -9.65
N ASN A 14 6.23 8.53 -9.52
CA ASN A 14 6.99 8.97 -8.36
C ASN A 14 6.13 8.90 -7.09
N ASN A 15 4.91 9.43 -7.12
CA ASN A 15 3.97 9.35 -5.99
C ASN A 15 3.68 7.89 -5.62
N THR A 16 3.61 7.00 -6.62
CA THR A 16 3.43 5.55 -6.42
C THR A 16 4.63 4.94 -5.68
N PHE A 17 5.85 5.29 -6.08
CA PHE A 17 7.06 4.80 -5.43
C PHE A 17 7.22 5.36 -4.01
N GLU A 18 6.93 6.64 -3.80
CA GLU A 18 6.92 7.25 -2.47
C GLU A 18 5.91 6.58 -1.53
N LEU A 19 4.69 6.31 -2.01
CA LEU A 19 3.67 5.59 -1.25
C LEU A 19 4.13 4.16 -0.91
N TYR A 20 4.77 3.47 -1.85
CA TYR A 20 5.33 2.14 -1.61
C TYR A 20 6.39 2.16 -0.51
N LEU A 21 7.36 3.08 -0.58
CA LEU A 21 8.40 3.22 0.45
C LEU A 21 7.80 3.58 1.81
N ALA A 22 6.90 4.56 1.85
CA ALA A 22 6.20 4.94 3.08
C ALA A 22 5.42 3.76 3.69
N ALA A 23 4.84 2.89 2.85
CA ALA A 23 4.19 1.68 3.30
C ALA A 23 5.19 0.67 3.89
N LEU A 24 6.37 0.48 3.29
CA LEU A 24 7.40 -0.41 3.87
C LEU A 24 7.89 0.09 5.24
N GLU A 25 8.07 1.40 5.39
CA GLU A 25 8.58 2.03 6.60
C GLU A 25 7.55 2.12 7.73
N THR A 26 6.26 2.24 7.40
CA THR A 26 5.20 2.36 8.41
C THR A 26 4.88 1.00 9.02
N PRO A 27 5.17 0.73 10.31
CA PRO A 27 4.86 -0.56 10.93
C PRO A 27 3.35 -0.76 11.13
N CYS A 28 2.92 -2.03 11.27
CA CYS A 28 1.54 -2.30 11.67
C CYS A 28 1.38 -2.01 13.17
N LYS A 29 0.36 -1.23 13.54
CA LYS A 29 0.10 -0.84 14.93
C LYS A 29 -0.82 -1.80 15.69
N PHE A 30 -1.30 -2.85 15.04
CA PHE A 30 -2.10 -3.86 15.71
C PHE A 30 -1.24 -4.60 16.74
N GLN A 31 -1.82 -4.86 17.92
CA GLN A 31 -1.15 -5.56 19.01
C GLN A 31 -2.10 -6.62 19.59
N LYS A 32 -1.56 -7.82 19.82
CA LYS A 32 -2.30 -8.92 20.45
C LYS A 32 -1.40 -9.59 21.47
N ASN A 33 -1.88 -9.76 22.70
CA ASN A 33 -1.11 -10.35 23.80
C ASN A 33 0.27 -9.68 23.99
N GLN A 34 0.31 -8.34 23.92
CA GLN A 34 1.54 -7.54 24.02
C GLN A 34 2.54 -7.70 22.86
N GLN A 35 2.24 -8.52 21.86
CA GLN A 35 3.05 -8.65 20.64
C GLN A 35 2.50 -7.73 19.54
N LEU A 36 3.38 -6.89 18.98
CA LEU A 36 3.08 -6.08 17.81
C LEU A 36 2.94 -6.95 16.56
N CYS A 37 2.07 -6.54 15.65
CA CYS A 37 1.88 -7.23 14.40
C CYS A 37 3.09 -7.04 13.47
N GLU A 38 3.72 -8.15 13.11
CA GLU A 38 4.85 -8.18 12.16
C GLU A 38 4.40 -8.33 10.70
N GLY A 39 3.09 -8.16 10.44
CA GLY A 39 2.56 -8.33 9.10
C GLY A 39 3.04 -7.23 8.16
N LYS A 40 3.49 -7.64 6.98
CA LYS A 40 4.02 -6.76 5.91
C LYS A 40 2.90 -5.98 5.23
N PRO A 41 3.20 -4.81 4.61
CA PRO A 41 2.23 -4.15 3.74
C PRO A 41 1.89 -5.04 2.56
N VAL A 42 0.62 -5.04 2.15
CA VAL A 42 0.18 -5.65 0.89
C VAL A 42 -0.92 -4.81 0.25
N LEU A 43 -0.99 -4.82 -1.07
CA LEU A 43 -2.12 -4.26 -1.77
C LEU A 43 -3.36 -5.15 -1.56
N ARG A 44 -4.45 -4.59 -1.04
CA ARG A 44 -5.73 -5.27 -0.86
C ARG A 44 -6.80 -4.60 -1.71
N ARG A 45 -7.74 -5.40 -2.19
CA ARG A 45 -8.94 -4.94 -2.91
C ARG A 45 -10.13 -4.90 -1.95
N LEU A 46 -10.80 -3.76 -1.87
CA LEU A 46 -12.09 -3.62 -1.21
C LEU A 46 -13.18 -3.82 -2.26
N SER A 47 -13.87 -4.95 -2.20
CA SER A 47 -15.03 -5.23 -3.06
C SER A 47 -16.24 -4.47 -2.51
N ARG A 48 -16.85 -3.61 -3.31
CA ARG A 48 -18.13 -2.99 -2.95
C ARG A 48 -19.29 -3.88 -3.40
N ARG A 49 -20.39 -3.88 -2.63
CA ARG A 49 -21.57 -4.76 -2.86
C ARG A 49 -22.43 -4.30 -4.05
N ASP A 50 -22.24 -3.08 -4.51
CA ASP A 50 -23.04 -2.39 -5.52
C ASP A 50 -22.44 -2.49 -6.94
N ASN A 51 -21.52 -3.44 -7.18
CA ASN A 51 -20.79 -3.61 -8.45
C ASN A 51 -20.02 -2.35 -8.92
N SER A 52 -19.79 -1.36 -8.05
CA SER A 52 -18.94 -0.23 -8.40
C SER A 52 -17.48 -0.68 -8.61
N GLU A 53 -16.69 0.21 -9.21
CA GLU A 53 -15.24 0.01 -9.27
C GLU A 53 -14.67 -0.29 -7.87
N SER A 54 -13.79 -1.28 -7.83
CA SER A 54 -13.18 -1.70 -6.59
C SER A 54 -12.11 -0.72 -6.17
N THR A 55 -12.17 -0.29 -4.92
CA THR A 55 -11.14 0.57 -4.35
C THR A 55 -10.02 -0.29 -3.78
N TYR A 56 -8.77 0.15 -3.95
CA TYR A 56 -7.61 -0.51 -3.36
C TYR A 56 -7.15 0.23 -2.10
N PHE A 57 -6.49 -0.49 -1.21
CA PHE A 57 -5.82 0.08 -0.04
C PHE A 57 -4.58 -0.75 0.31
N ILE A 58 -3.65 -0.16 1.05
CA ILE A 58 -2.51 -0.91 1.58
C ILE A 58 -2.89 -1.46 2.94
N GLY A 59 -2.99 -2.78 3.00
CA GLY A 59 -3.36 -3.56 4.18
C GLY A 59 -2.18 -4.25 4.83
N CYS A 60 -2.48 -5.24 5.67
CA CYS A 60 -1.50 -6.07 6.38
C CYS A 60 -1.63 -7.54 5.93
N THR A 61 -0.52 -8.25 5.76
CA THR A 61 -0.52 -9.70 5.47
C THR A 61 -1.26 -10.50 6.53
N ASN A 62 -1.08 -10.12 7.81
CA ASN A 62 -1.54 -10.90 8.96
C ASN A 62 -2.93 -10.50 9.45
N TRP A 63 -3.60 -9.56 8.79
CA TRP A 63 -4.96 -9.17 9.14
C TRP A 63 -5.93 -10.33 8.98
N LYS A 64 -6.82 -10.51 9.97
CA LYS A 64 -7.92 -11.49 9.93
C LYS A 64 -9.27 -10.81 10.10
N ILE A 65 -10.32 -11.47 9.59
CA ILE A 65 -11.70 -11.01 9.74
C ILE A 65 -12.01 -10.80 11.24
N GLY A 66 -12.53 -9.62 11.56
CA GLY A 66 -12.87 -9.23 12.94
C GLY A 66 -11.74 -8.49 13.68
N GLU A 67 -10.50 -8.52 13.18
CA GLU A 67 -9.39 -7.75 13.77
C GLU A 67 -9.45 -6.28 13.29
N LYS A 68 -9.46 -5.35 14.25
CA LYS A 68 -9.44 -3.90 14.03
C LYS A 68 -8.02 -3.37 14.21
N TYR A 69 -7.74 -2.15 13.73
CA TYR A 69 -6.47 -1.43 13.94
C TYR A 69 -5.22 -2.02 13.27
N HIS A 70 -5.39 -2.96 12.35
CA HIS A 70 -4.33 -3.28 11.40
C HIS A 70 -4.05 -2.10 10.46
N ARG A 71 -2.96 -2.22 9.70
CA ARG A 71 -2.56 -1.23 8.70
C ARG A 71 -3.70 -1.03 7.69
N PHE A 72 -4.02 0.24 7.48
CA PHE A 72 -4.91 0.70 6.43
C PHE A 72 -4.37 2.04 5.94
N MET A 73 -3.74 2.05 4.76
CA MET A 73 -3.34 3.29 4.10
C MET A 73 -4.23 3.50 2.88
N HIS A 74 -4.81 4.69 2.83
CA HIS A 74 -5.61 5.14 1.69
C HIS A 74 -4.70 5.33 0.46
N ILE A 75 -5.22 4.97 -0.71
CA ILE A 75 -4.54 5.19 -1.99
C ILE A 75 -5.29 6.30 -2.72
N SER A 76 -4.61 7.40 -3.00
CA SER A 76 -5.15 8.54 -3.73
C SER A 76 -5.22 8.27 -5.24
N SER A 77 -5.96 9.11 -5.97
CA SER A 77 -6.21 8.93 -7.41
C SER A 77 -5.00 9.18 -8.30
N ASP A 78 -3.95 9.81 -7.76
CA ASP A 78 -2.66 10.08 -8.42
C ASP A 78 -1.64 8.95 -8.24
N ILE A 79 -2.12 7.73 -7.98
CA ILE A 79 -1.31 6.53 -7.80
C ILE A 79 -1.59 5.54 -8.93
N ASN A 80 -0.52 5.01 -9.53
CA ASN A 80 -0.58 3.93 -10.49
C ASN A 80 -0.74 2.59 -9.77
N ILE A 81 -1.97 2.07 -9.72
CA ILE A 81 -2.30 0.82 -9.02
C ILE A 81 -1.54 -0.39 -9.59
N GLU A 82 -1.32 -0.44 -10.90
CA GLU A 82 -0.63 -1.57 -11.53
C GLU A 82 0.85 -1.58 -11.16
N LEU A 83 1.49 -0.42 -11.19
CA LEU A 83 2.87 -0.28 -10.71
C LEU A 83 2.96 -0.64 -9.21
N LEU A 84 2.04 -0.13 -8.39
CA LEU A 84 2.02 -0.44 -6.96
C LEU A 84 1.85 -1.95 -6.68
N ARG A 85 1.01 -2.63 -7.46
CA ARG A 85 0.85 -4.09 -7.40
C ARG A 85 2.16 -4.80 -7.71
N ASN A 86 2.81 -4.43 -8.82
CA ASN A 86 4.09 -5.03 -9.22
C ASN A 86 5.18 -4.81 -8.15
N LEU A 87 5.20 -3.66 -7.47
CA LEU A 87 6.14 -3.37 -6.38
C LEU A 87 5.90 -4.23 -5.12
N PHE A 88 4.66 -4.62 -4.84
CA PHE A 88 4.32 -5.51 -3.72
C PHE A 88 4.45 -7.00 -4.06
N ASP A 89 4.35 -7.37 -5.34
CA ASP A 89 4.46 -8.75 -5.82
C ASP A 89 5.91 -9.15 -6.21
N ALA A 90 6.85 -8.19 -6.20
CA ALA A 90 8.28 -8.40 -6.44
C ALA A 90 9.01 -9.03 -5.24
#